data_AF-A0A358NK54-F1
#
_entry.id   AF-A0A358NK54-F1
#
_cell.length_a   1.000
_cell.length_b   1.000
_cell.length_c   1.000
_cell.angle_alpha   90.00
_cell.angle_beta   90.00
_cell.angle_gamma   90.00
#
_symmetry.space_group_name_H-M   'P 1'
#
loop_
_entity.id
_entity.type
_entity.pdbx_description
1 polymer ?
#
loop_
_entity_poly.entity_id
_entity_poly.type
_entity_poly.pdbx_seq_one_letter_code
_entity_poly.pdbx_strand_id
1 'polypeptide(L)' 'MNSISSLTNMKIDITVPSLNIDMSGALLDAVTAEFSEAADKVIFIREKYFCQDETVYSHMLLLPNTTSLKILLTRFGIEV' A
#
# COMPACT_ATOMS: atom_id res chain seq x y z
N MET A 1 -0.95 8.55 2.38
CA MET A 1 -0.37 8.29 3.72
C MET A 1 -0.91 9.20 4.81
N ASN A 2 -0.93 10.54 4.60
CA ASN A 2 -1.42 11.50 5.60
C ASN A 2 -2.81 11.16 6.16
N SER A 3 -3.77 10.82 5.29
CA SER A 3 -5.12 10.44 5.74
C SER A 3 -5.13 9.21 6.64
N ILE A 4 -4.33 8.18 6.33
CA ILE A 4 -4.21 6.98 7.16
C ILE A 4 -3.62 7.35 8.52
N SER A 5 -2.55 8.15 8.54
CA SER A 5 -1.92 8.64 9.76
C SER A 5 -2.90 9.42 10.65
N SER A 6 -3.68 10.34 10.06
CA SER A 6 -4.69 11.10 10.79
C SER A 6 -5.84 10.24 11.32
N LEU A 7 -6.35 9.30 10.51
CA LEU A 7 -7.46 8.42 10.90
C LEU A 7 -7.07 7.43 12.01
N THR A 8 -5.84 6.93 11.98
CA THR A 8 -5.33 5.93 12.93
C THR A 8 -4.61 6.54 14.13
N ASN A 9 -4.46 7.88 14.15
CA ASN A 9 -3.64 8.61 15.10
C ASN A 9 -2.24 7.96 15.27
N MET A 10 -1.61 7.65 14.14
CA MET A 10 -0.27 7.07 14.07
C MET A 10 0.68 8.06 13.41
N LYS A 11 1.92 8.16 13.91
CA LYS A 11 3.00 8.82 13.17
C LYS A 11 3.52 7.84 12.13
N ILE A 12 3.38 8.20 10.85
CA ILE A 12 3.87 7.41 9.73
C ILE A 12 4.86 8.26 8.97
N ASP A 13 6.15 7.95 9.11
CA ASP A 13 7.21 8.61 8.36
C ASP A 13 7.37 7.92 7.00
N ILE A 14 7.53 8.70 5.93
CA ILE A 14 7.74 8.20 4.57
C ILE A 14 9.15 8.55 4.10
N THR A 15 9.78 7.61 3.40
CA THR A 15 11.03 7.84 2.70
C THR A 15 10.80 8.54 1.37
N VAL A 16 11.88 8.94 0.71
CA VAL A 16 11.80 9.46 -0.67
C VAL A 16 11.25 8.37 -1.62
N PRO A 17 10.35 8.71 -2.54
CA PRO A 17 9.78 7.74 -3.47
C PRO A 17 10.81 7.31 -4.52
N SER A 18 10.77 6.04 -4.90
CA SER A 18 11.45 5.53 -6.10
C SER A 18 10.49 5.48 -7.28
N LEU A 19 11.02 5.74 -8.48
CA LEU A 19 10.28 5.63 -9.74
C LEU A 19 10.95 4.57 -10.61
N ASN A 20 10.17 3.57 -11.01
CA ASN A 20 10.60 2.50 -11.89
C ASN A 20 9.55 2.32 -12.99
N ILE A 21 10.00 2.11 -14.22
CA ILE A 21 9.14 1.88 -15.38
C ILE A 21 9.60 0.58 -16.00
N ASP A 22 8.74 -0.45 -15.90
CA ASP A 22 9.00 -1.77 -16.46
C ASP A 22 7.67 -2.48 -16.72
N MET A 23 7.73 -3.64 -17.36
CA MET A 23 6.63 -4.58 -17.39
C MET A 23 6.17 -4.93 -15.98
N SER A 24 4.87 -5.08 -15.79
CA SER A 24 4.28 -5.32 -14.46
C SER A 24 4.85 -6.54 -13.76
N GLY A 25 5.16 -7.63 -14.49
CA GLY A 25 5.77 -8.83 -13.92
C GLY A 25 7.16 -8.56 -13.32
N ALA A 26 7.99 -7.76 -13.99
CA ALA A 26 9.32 -7.42 -13.49
C ALA A 26 9.25 -6.52 -12.24
N LEU A 27 8.31 -5.57 -12.21
CA LEU A 27 8.05 -4.75 -11.02
C LEU A 27 7.58 -5.59 -9.83
N LEU A 28 6.66 -6.53 -10.06
CA LEU A 28 6.14 -7.41 -9.01
C LEU A 28 7.20 -8.39 -8.51
N ASP A 29 8.04 -8.93 -9.38
CA ASP A 29 9.15 -9.82 -8.99
C ASP A 29 10.15 -9.10 -8.09
N ALA A 30 10.55 -7.87 -8.44
CA ALA A 30 11.48 -7.08 -7.63
C ALA A 30 10.92 -6.79 -6.23
N VAL A 31 9.64 -6.40 -6.15
CA VAL A 31 8.95 -6.17 -4.87
C VAL A 31 8.79 -7.47 -4.09
N THR A 32 8.45 -8.58 -4.74
CA THR A 32 8.29 -9.88 -4.08
C THR A 32 9.62 -10.40 -3.52
N ALA A 33 10.73 -10.17 -4.24
CA ALA A 33 12.06 -10.54 -3.78
C ALA A 33 12.50 -9.78 -2.52
N GLU A 34 12.21 -8.48 -2.44
CA GLU A 34 12.52 -7.67 -1.24
C GLU A 34 11.61 -7.97 -0.04
N PHE A 35 10.35 -8.34 -0.28
CA PHE A 35 9.33 -8.49 0.77
C PHE A 35 8.91 -9.96 1.02
N SER A 36 9.76 -10.92 0.64
CA SER A 36 9.54 -12.38 0.73
C SER A 36 9.09 -12.88 2.12
N GLU A 37 9.56 -12.27 3.21
CA GLU A 37 9.13 -12.61 4.58
C GLU A 37 7.88 -11.84 5.07
N ALA A 38 7.50 -10.75 4.40
CA ALA A 38 6.59 -9.74 4.96
C ALA A 38 5.11 -9.92 4.58
N ALA A 39 4.75 -10.80 3.64
CA ALA A 39 3.45 -10.74 3.00
C ALA A 39 2.69 -12.09 2.98
N ASP A 40 2.25 -12.58 4.13
CA ASP A 40 1.12 -13.54 4.17
C ASP A 40 -0.18 -12.87 3.68
N LYS A 41 -0.28 -11.55 3.82
CA LYS A 41 -1.45 -10.75 3.45
C LYS A 41 -1.04 -9.41 2.84
N VAL A 42 -1.69 -9.05 1.75
CA VAL A 42 -1.49 -7.77 1.05
C VAL A 42 -2.81 -7.00 1.05
N ILE A 43 -2.75 -5.70 1.27
CA ILE A 43 -3.90 -4.82 1.04
C ILE A 43 -3.79 -4.31 -0.39
N PHE A 44 -4.75 -4.72 -1.22
CA PHE A 44 -4.85 -4.27 -2.60
C PHE A 44 -6.00 -3.27 -2.75
N ILE A 45 -5.66 -2.06 -3.18
CA ILE A 45 -6.61 -0.97 -3.39
C ILE A 45 -6.63 -0.68 -4.88
N ARG A 46 -7.83 -0.57 -5.45
CA ARG A 46 -8.03 -0.14 -6.82
C ARG A 46 -8.68 1.22 -6.81
N GLU A 47 -8.00 2.19 -7.39
CA GLU A 47 -8.45 3.55 -7.50
C GLU A 47 -8.99 3.84 -8.90
N LYS A 48 -9.98 4.73 -8.95
CA LYS A 48 -10.54 5.24 -10.19
C LYS A 48 -10.49 6.76 -10.12
N TYR A 49 -9.70 7.37 -10.98
CA TYR A 49 -9.56 8.80 -11.11
C TYR A 49 -10.38 9.30 -12.29
N PHE A 50 -11.05 10.44 -12.09
CA PHE A 50 -11.81 11.14 -13.12
C PHE A 50 -11.09 12.46 -13.39
N CYS A 51 -10.64 12.67 -14.62
CA CYS A 51 -9.96 13.89 -15.04
C CYS A 51 -10.56 14.37 -16.34
N GLN A 52 -11.34 15.45 -16.28
CA GLN A 52 -12.10 15.97 -17.44
C GLN A 52 -12.91 14.83 -18.08
N ASP A 53 -12.62 14.50 -19.35
CA ASP A 53 -13.28 13.45 -20.13
C ASP A 53 -12.55 12.10 -20.07
N GLU A 54 -11.46 12.01 -19.30
CA GLU A 54 -10.67 10.79 -19.13
C GLU A 54 -10.93 10.11 -17.78
N THR A 55 -10.92 8.78 -17.81
CA THR A 55 -10.96 7.94 -16.62
C THR A 55 -9.67 7.13 -16.55
N VAL A 56 -8.94 7.29 -15.46
CA VAL A 56 -7.68 6.56 -15.21
C VAL A 56 -7.91 5.57 -14.07
N TYR A 57 -7.56 4.30 -14.32
CA TYR A 57 -7.54 3.27 -13.28
C TYR A 57 -6.13 3.15 -12.72
N SER A 58 -6.04 3.01 -11.40
CA SER A 58 -4.78 2.78 -10.71
C SER A 58 -4.94 1.66 -9.69
N HIS A 59 -3.80 1.19 -9.21
CA HIS A 59 -3.69 0.12 -8.25
C HIS A 59 -2.60 0.45 -7.24
N MET A 60 -2.93 0.35 -5.96
CA MET A 60 -2.00 0.46 -4.85
C MET A 60 -1.88 -0.89 -4.13
N LEU A 61 -0.63 -1.32 -3.93
CA LEU A 61 -0.28 -2.45 -3.10
C LEU A 61 0.35 -1.93 -1.80
N LEU A 62 -0.23 -2.31 -0.67
CA LEU A 62 0.35 -2.06 0.65
C LEU A 62 0.76 -3.40 1.26
N LEU A 63 2.06 -3.52 1.57
CA LEU A 63 2.73 -4.73 2.05
C LEU A 63 3.18 -4.56 3.51
N PRO A 64 2.24 -4.49 4.48
CA PRO A 64 2.62 -4.43 5.88
C PRO A 64 3.06 -5.81 6.36
N ASN A 65 4.07 -5.87 7.22
CA ASN A 65 4.33 -7.08 7.99
C ASN A 65 3.13 -7.43 8.89
N THR A 66 3.04 -8.69 9.32
CA THR A 66 1.92 -9.20 10.13
C THR A 66 1.63 -8.38 11.38
N THR A 67 2.66 -7.89 12.07
CA THR A 67 2.52 -7.06 13.27
C THR A 67 1.96 -5.67 12.94
N SER A 68 2.50 -5.02 11.91
CA SER A 68 2.05 -3.72 11.42
C SER A 68 0.62 -3.78 10.91
N LEU A 69 0.23 -4.86 10.23
CA LEU A 69 -1.14 -5.07 9.77
C LEU A 69 -2.12 -5.14 10.94
N LYS A 70 -1.79 -5.91 11.98
CA LYS A 70 -2.61 -5.98 13.21
C LYS A 70 -2.75 -4.61 13.85
N ILE A 71 -1.65 -3.88 14.06
CA ILE A 71 -1.67 -2.52 14.63
C ILE A 71 -2.58 -1.61 13.79
N LEU A 72 -2.40 -1.61 12.47
CA LEU A 72 -3.16 -0.76 11.56
C LEU A 72 -4.67 -1.08 11.63
N LEU A 73 -5.07 -2.35 11.57
CA LEU A 73 -6.46 -2.77 11.65
C LEU A 73 -7.09 -2.46 13.01
N THR A 74 -6.38 -2.72 14.12
CA THR A 74 -6.83 -2.37 15.46
C THR A 74 -7.02 -0.86 15.60
N ARG A 75 -6.15 -0.03 15.01
CA ARG A 75 -6.30 1.44 15.02
C ARG A 75 -7.46 1.93 14.16
N PHE A 76 -7.91 1.16 13.19
CA PHE A 76 -9.16 1.40 12.46
C PHE A 76 -10.42 0.92 13.21
N GLY A 77 -10.27 0.32 14.39
CA GLY A 77 -11.39 -0.22 15.17
C GLY A 77 -11.87 -1.60 14.69
N ILE A 78 -11.04 -2.31 13.92
CA ILE A 78 -11.32 -3.68 13.45
C ILE A 78 -10.60 -4.65 14.38
N GLU A 79 -11.35 -5.54 15.04
CA GLU A 79 -10.79 -6.62 15.85
C GLU A 79 -10.28 -7.75 14.94
N VAL A 80 -9.05 -8.22 15.19
CA VAL A 80 -8.34 -9.24 14.41
C VAL A 80 -7.67 -10.23 15.35
#